data_AF-A0A962FH66-F1
#
_entry.id   AF-A0A962FH66-F1
#
_cell.length_a   1.000
_cell.length_b   1.000
_cell.length_c   1.000
_cell.angle_alpha   90.00
_cell.angle_beta   90.00
_cell.angle_gamma   90.00
#
_symmetry.space_group_name_H-M   'P 1'
#
loop_
_entity.id
_entity.type
_entity.pdbx_description
1 polymer ?
#
loop_
_entity_poly.entity_id
_entity_poly.type
_entity_poly.pdbx_seq_one_letter_code
_entity_poly.pdbx_strand_id
1 'polypeptide(L)' 'MTAGPRTLYDKIWDDHVVDVQPDGTCLIYIDRHLVHEVTSPQAFDGLRLANRPVRRPDLTIATEDH' A
#
# COMPACT_ATOMS: atom_id res chain seq x y z
N MET A 1 4.79 29.55 11.87
CA MET A 1 3.34 29.26 11.94
C MET A 1 3.20 27.86 12.48
N THR A 2 2.81 27.70 13.75
CA THR A 2 2.52 26.38 14.31
C THR A 2 1.24 25.87 13.65
N ALA A 3 1.35 24.82 12.83
CA ALA A 3 0.19 24.16 12.24
C ALA A 3 -0.80 23.81 13.37
N GLY A 4 -2.07 24.13 13.16
CA GLY A 4 -3.13 23.86 14.12
C GLY A 4 -3.20 22.37 14.51
N PRO A 5 -4.00 22.02 15.52
CA PRO A 5 -4.15 20.63 15.93
C PRO A 5 -4.56 19.76 14.73
N ARG A 6 -3.76 18.72 14.46
CA ARG A 6 -3.99 17.74 13.37
C ARG A 6 -4.82 16.56 13.89
N THR A 7 -5.74 16.06 13.06
CA THR A 7 -6.48 14.83 13.35
C THR A 7 -5.56 13.62 13.27
N LEU A 8 -6.03 12.45 13.74
CA LEU A 8 -5.30 11.19 13.55
C LEU A 8 -5.16 10.85 12.07
N TYR A 9 -6.20 11.12 11.28
CA TYR A 9 -6.20 10.86 9.84
C TYR A 9 -5.13 11.70 9.14
N ASP A 10 -5.05 13.00 9.43
CA ASP A 10 -4.05 13.89 8.82
C ASP A 10 -2.63 13.39 9.12
N LYS A 11 -2.38 12.98 10.36
CA LYS A 11 -1.07 12.45 10.75
C LYS A 11 -0.71 11.18 9.98
N ILE A 12 -1.63 10.21 9.91
CA ILE A 12 -1.39 8.96 9.17
C ILE A 12 -1.20 9.26 7.69
N TRP A 13 -2.05 10.09 7.09
CA TRP A 13 -1.94 10.44 5.68
C TRP A 13 -0.60 11.11 5.36
N ASP A 14 -0.22 12.15 6.13
CA ASP A 14 1.03 12.90 5.95
C ASP A 14 2.26 11.98 6.06
N ASP A 15 2.21 10.96 6.93
CA ASP A 15 3.31 10.02 7.11
C ASP A 15 3.48 9.03 5.93
N HIS A 16 2.45 8.84 5.09
CA HIS A 16 2.45 7.83 4.01
C HIS A 16 2.51 8.42 2.59
N VAL A 17 2.24 9.71 2.41
CA VAL A 17 2.39 10.37 1.10
C VAL A 17 3.87 10.48 0.76
N VAL A 18 4.25 9.87 -0.37
CA VAL A 18 5.62 9.91 -0.89
C VAL A 18 5.79 11.06 -1.87
N ASP A 19 4.77 11.31 -2.70
CA ASP A 19 4.80 12.37 -3.71
C ASP A 19 3.37 12.81 -4.05
N VAL A 20 3.22 14.05 -4.51
CA VAL A 20 1.96 14.60 -5.01
C VAL A 20 2.19 15.14 -6.40
N GLN A 21 1.53 14.54 -7.38
CA GLN A 21 1.63 14.93 -8.78
C GLN A 21 0.95 16.29 -9.03
N PRO A 22 1.28 17.00 -10.12
CA PRO A 22 0.71 18.31 -10.42
C PRO A 22 -0.82 18.35 -10.55
N ASP A 23 -1.45 17.22 -10.86
CA ASP A 23 -2.90 17.07 -10.97
C ASP A 23 -3.58 16.76 -9.62
N GLY A 24 -2.80 16.65 -8.54
CA GLY A 24 -3.27 16.31 -7.20
C GLY A 24 -3.24 14.80 -6.88
N THR A 25 -2.86 13.94 -7.82
CA THR A 25 -2.73 12.50 -7.57
C THR A 25 -1.60 12.22 -6.57
N CYS A 26 -1.93 11.59 -5.45
CA CYS A 26 -0.96 11.25 -4.42
C CYS A 26 -0.38 9.85 -4.64
N LEU A 27 0.95 9.74 -4.63
CA LEU A 27 1.64 8.47 -4.48
C LEU A 27 1.76 8.15 -2.99
N ILE A 28 1.18 7.02 -2.58
CA ILE A 28 1.13 6.61 -1.18
C ILE A 28 1.94 5.33 -1.01
N TYR A 29 2.76 5.26 0.04
CA TYR A 29 3.43 4.03 0.44
C TYR A 29 2.47 3.14 1.24
N ILE A 30 2.48 1.84 0.95
CA ILE A 30 1.66 0.85 1.67
C ILE A 30 2.56 -0.02 2.53
N ASP A 31 2.37 0.06 3.84
CA ASP A 31 3.20 -0.62 4.84
C ASP A 31 2.79 -2.07 5.11
N ARG A 32 1.56 -2.46 4.77
CA ARG A 32 1.07 -3.83 4.97
C ARG A 32 0.14 -4.25 3.84
N HIS A 33 0.39 -5.45 3.31
CA HIS A 33 -0.52 -6.13 2.40
C HIS A 33 -1.12 -7.33 3.10
N LEU A 34 -2.44 -7.37 3.22
CA LEU A 34 -3.18 -8.52 3.73
C LEU A 34 -3.82 -9.21 2.54
N VAL A 35 -3.47 -10.46 2.32
CA VAL A 35 -3.85 -11.23 1.13
C VAL A 35 -4.51 -12.54 1.56
N HIS A 36 -5.52 -12.99 0.81
CA HIS A 36 -6.33 -14.19 1.10
C HIS A 36 -6.53 -15.07 -0.14
N GLU A 37 -6.85 -16.36 -0.01
CA GLU A 37 -6.72 -17.32 -1.13
C GLU A 37 -7.61 -17.05 -2.36
N VAL A 38 -8.66 -16.22 -2.23
CA VAL A 38 -9.62 -16.00 -3.33
C VAL A 38 -9.09 -14.97 -4.34
N THR A 39 -8.58 -13.83 -3.88
CA THR A 39 -8.21 -12.72 -4.77
C THR A 39 -6.71 -12.65 -5.06
N SER A 40 -5.90 -13.25 -4.20
CA SER A 40 -4.43 -13.18 -4.30
C SER A 40 -3.84 -13.93 -5.50
N PRO A 41 -4.36 -15.09 -5.93
CA PRO A 41 -3.83 -15.79 -7.10
C PRO A 41 -3.78 -14.90 -8.34
N GLN A 42 -4.84 -14.13 -8.60
CA GLN A 42 -4.91 -13.21 -9.74
C GLN A 42 -3.87 -12.10 -9.65
N ALA A 43 -3.64 -11.54 -8.45
CA ALA A 43 -2.62 -10.50 -8.25
C ALA A 43 -1.19 -11.04 -8.48
N PHE A 44 -0.89 -12.25 -8.00
CA PHE A 44 0.40 -12.90 -8.22
C PHE A 44 0.61 -13.31 -9.68
N ASP A 45 -0.45 -13.69 -10.39
CA ASP A 45 -0.39 -13.95 -11.82
C ASP A 45 -0.02 -12.69 -12.61
N GLY A 46 -0.60 -11.54 -12.26
CA GLY A 46 -0.23 -10.25 -12.83
C GLY A 46 1.25 -9.91 -12.62
N LEU A 47 1.78 -10.15 -11.41
CA LEU A 47 3.21 -9.97 -11.13
C LEU A 47 4.08 -10.88 -12.01
N ARG A 48 3.70 -12.15 -12.17
CA ARG A 48 4.45 -13.11 -12.99
C ARG A 48 4.46 -12.74 -14.47
N LEU A 49 3.31 -12.33 -15.01
CA LEU A 49 3.19 -11.87 -16.40
C LEU A 49 4.04 -10.63 -16.66
N ALA A 50 4.15 -9.73 -15.68
CA ALA A 50 5.02 -8.56 -15.74
C ALA A 50 6.49 -8.87 -15.41
N ASN A 51 6.85 -10.12 -15.13
CA ASN A 51 8.16 -10.56 -14.67
C ASN A 51 8.66 -9.80 -13.43
N ARG A 52 7.77 -9.56 -12.46
CA ARG A 52 8.04 -8.81 -11.23
C ARG A 52 7.94 -9.72 -10.00
N PRO A 53 8.90 -9.63 -9.06
CA PRO A 53 8.75 -10.28 -7.76
C PRO A 53 7.85 -9.46 -6.83
N VAL A 54 7.38 -10.08 -5.75
CA VAL A 54 6.81 -9.36 -4.61
C VAL A 54 7.90 -8.49 -3.99
N ARG A 55 7.68 -7.17 -3.97
CA ARG A 55 8.72 -6.21 -3.56
C ARG A 55 9.08 -6.28 -2.08
N ARG A 56 8.09 -6.47 -1.20
CA ARG A 56 8.25 -6.50 0.27
C ARG A 56 7.53 -7.70 0.89
N PRO A 57 8.10 -8.91 0.79
CA PRO A 57 7.54 -10.10 1.42
C PRO A 57 7.41 -9.95 2.94
N ASP A 58 8.33 -9.21 3.58
CA ASP A 58 8.31 -8.88 5.02
C ASP A 58 7.09 -8.05 5.45
N LEU A 59 6.45 -7.36 4.50
CA LEU A 59 5.26 -6.55 4.71
C LEU A 59 3.98 -7.20 4.18
N THR A 60 4.08 -8.39 3.58
CA THR A 60 2.95 -9.10 2.97
C THR A 60 2.59 -10.30 3.82
N ILE A 61 1.37 -10.32 4.36
CA ILE A 61 0.86 -11.41 5.18
C ILE A 61 -0.26 -12.10 4.40
N ALA A 62 -0.09 -13.39 4.17
CA ALA A 62 -1.09 -14.25 3.57
C ALA A 62 -1.78 -15.07 4.66
N THR A 63 -3.10 -15.10 4.60
CA THR A 63 -3.92 -16.00 5.41
C THR A 63 -4.63 -16.96 4.48
N GLU A 64 -4.49 -18.25 4.76
CA GLU A 64 -5.36 -19.30 4.21
C GLU A 64 -6.57 -19.39 5.14
N ASP A 65 -7.75 -19.12 4.60
CA ASP A 65 -9.03 -19.12 5.32
C ASP A 65 -9.91 -20.23 4.76
N HIS A 66 -9.44 -21.48 4.81
CA HIS A 66 -10.20 -22.70 4.54
C HIS A 66 -9.63 -23.89 5.34
#